data_AF-A0A919HWD4-F1
#
_entry.id   AF-A0A919HWD4-F1
#
_cell.length_a   1.000
_cell.length_b   1.000
_cell.length_c   1.000
_cell.angle_alpha   90.00
_cell.angle_beta   90.00
_cell.angle_gamma   90.00
#
_symmetry.space_group_name_H-M   'P 1'
#
loop_
_entity.id
_entity.type
_entity.pdbx_description
1 polymer ?
#
loop_
_entity_poly.entity_id
_entity_poly.type
_entity_poly.pdbx_seq_one_letter_code
_entity_poly.pdbx_strand_id
1 'polypeptide(L)'
;MPKRQRPVDAAVEAADRAFDARSQTTPKTRAECLLKLADAISAQAETPAQLESLNCGKPLHCVINDEMPAIVDVFRFAGAARCLPGMAAGEYLEGHTSMIRRDPVGVVASIAPWNYPLMMAARSWPRRWRRATA
;
A
#
# COMPACT_ATOMS: atom_id res chain seq x y z
N MET A 1 1.77 7.50 -38.29
CA MET A 1 2.48 7.95 -37.08
C MET A 1 2.48 6.83 -36.05
N PRO A 2 3.62 6.43 -35.47
CA PRO A 2 3.64 5.43 -34.40
C PRO A 2 2.89 5.99 -33.18
N LYS A 3 1.92 5.23 -32.66
CA LYS A 3 1.19 5.61 -31.44
C LYS A 3 2.18 5.66 -30.28
N ARG A 4 2.52 6.86 -29.79
CA ARG A 4 3.31 7.04 -28.58
C ARG A 4 2.53 6.38 -27.44
N GLN A 5 3.07 5.31 -26.84
CA GLN A 5 2.47 4.71 -25.66
C GLN A 5 2.29 5.80 -24.60
N ARG A 6 1.07 5.90 -24.06
CA ARG A 6 0.82 6.89 -23.02
C ARG A 6 1.53 6.41 -21.75
N PRO A 7 2.15 7.29 -20.95
CA PRO A 7 2.86 6.89 -19.74
C PRO A 7 2.02 6.03 -18.78
N VAL A 8 0.70 6.26 -18.77
CA VAL A 8 -0.26 5.47 -17.99
C VAL A 8 -0.33 4.02 -18.46
N ASP A 9 -0.39 3.79 -19.78
CA ASP A 9 -0.48 2.44 -20.34
C ASP A 9 0.79 1.63 -19.96
N ALA A 10 1.96 2.25 -20.06
CA ALA A 10 3.23 1.65 -19.65
C ALA A 10 3.31 1.35 -18.14
N ALA A 11 2.77 2.23 -17.29
CA ALA A 11 2.74 2.03 -15.84
C ALA A 11 1.82 0.85 -15.45
N VAL A 12 0.67 0.72 -16.12
CA VAL A 12 -0.26 -0.40 -15.90
C VAL A 12 0.37 -1.72 -16.33
N GLU A 13 0.99 -1.77 -17.52
CA GLU A 13 1.67 -2.97 -17.99
C GLU A 13 2.83 -3.41 -17.07
N ALA A 14 3.59 -2.45 -16.51
CA ALA A 14 4.64 -2.76 -15.56
C ALA A 14 4.08 -3.31 -14.23
N ALA A 15 2.97 -2.75 -13.75
CA ALA A 15 2.29 -3.22 -12.55
C ALA A 15 1.71 -4.63 -12.74
N ASP A 16 1.14 -4.90 -13.91
CA ASP A 16 0.57 -6.20 -14.27
C ASP A 16 1.66 -7.29 -14.31
N ARG A 17 2.77 -7.04 -15.02
CA ARG A 17 3.92 -7.97 -15.04
C ARG A 17 4.51 -8.23 -13.65
N ALA A 18 4.50 -7.23 -12.77
CA ALA A 18 4.99 -7.40 -11.40
C ALA A 18 4.00 -8.15 -10.51
N PHE A 19 2.70 -8.14 -10.84
CA PHE A 19 1.65 -8.74 -10.02
C PHE A 19 1.80 -10.25 -9.90
N ASP A 20 2.17 -10.95 -10.98
CA ASP A 20 2.33 -12.40 -10.97
C ASP A 20 3.34 -12.86 -9.89
N ALA A 21 4.52 -12.26 -9.87
CA ALA A 21 5.55 -12.58 -8.87
C ALA A 21 5.18 -12.05 -7.48
N ARG A 22 4.59 -10.85 -7.39
CA ARG A 22 4.27 -10.20 -6.10
C ARG A 22 3.08 -10.85 -5.39
N SER A 23 2.09 -11.34 -6.11
CA SER A 23 0.89 -11.96 -5.56
C SER A 23 1.20 -13.25 -4.79
N GLN A 24 2.19 -14.01 -5.25
CA GLN A 24 2.62 -15.27 -4.62
C GLN A 24 3.56 -15.09 -3.43
N THR A 25 3.98 -13.86 -3.12
CA THR A 25 4.84 -13.62 -1.96
C THR A 25 4.15 -13.98 -0.64
N THR A 26 4.92 -14.28 0.40
CA THR A 26 4.34 -14.53 1.72
C THR A 26 3.92 -13.22 2.40
N PRO A 27 2.92 -13.25 3.31
CA PRO A 27 2.60 -12.09 4.15
C PRO A 27 3.80 -11.56 4.94
N LYS A 28 4.75 -12.43 5.32
CA LYS A 28 6.00 -12.03 6.00
C LYS A 28 6.85 -11.13 5.10
N THR A 29 7.14 -11.56 3.88
CA THR A 29 7.95 -10.78 2.93
C THR A 29 7.31 -9.43 2.62
N ARG A 30 5.98 -9.39 2.45
CA ARG A 30 5.25 -8.13 2.25
C ARG A 30 5.36 -7.20 3.46
N ALA A 31 5.19 -7.72 4.66
CA ALA A 31 5.33 -6.96 5.90
C ALA A 31 6.75 -6.39 6.05
N GLU A 32 7.79 -7.19 5.79
CA GLU A 32 9.19 -6.75 5.85
C GLU A 32 9.49 -5.64 4.85
N CYS A 33 8.95 -5.71 3.63
CA CYS A 33 9.08 -4.63 2.66
C CYS A 33 8.45 -3.32 3.16
N LEU A 34 7.26 -3.38 3.79
CA LEU A 34 6.58 -2.22 4.33
C LEU A 34 7.33 -1.61 5.52
N LEU A 35 7.89 -2.45 6.40
CA LEU A 35 8.69 -2.01 7.53
C LEU A 35 9.99 -1.33 7.07
N LYS A 36 10.70 -1.93 6.11
CA LYS A 36 11.90 -1.31 5.50
C LYS A 36 11.59 0.03 4.86
N LEU A 37 10.43 0.16 4.22
CA LEU A 37 9.98 1.43 3.65
C LEU A 37 9.70 2.47 4.75
N ALA A 38 9.04 2.07 5.84
CA ALA A 38 8.81 2.93 7.00
C ALA A 38 10.13 3.45 7.58
N ASP A 39 11.13 2.58 7.72
CA ASP A 39 12.46 2.95 8.24
C ASP A 39 13.20 3.88 7.28
N ALA A 40 13.12 3.64 5.97
CA ALA A 40 13.71 4.53 4.97
C ALA A 40 13.08 5.93 4.97
N ILE A 41 11.74 6.02 5.08
CA ILE A 41 11.02 7.30 5.19
C ILE A 41 11.40 8.00 6.49
N SER A 42 11.49 7.27 7.61
CA SER A 42 11.86 7.83 8.90
C SER A 42 13.30 8.36 8.90
N ALA A 43 14.23 7.66 8.25
CA ALA A 43 15.64 8.05 8.18
C ALA A 43 15.87 9.32 7.34
N GLN A 44 14.99 9.58 6.37
CA GLN A 44 15.11 10.73 5.46
C GLN A 44 13.95 11.71 5.64
N ALA A 45 13.28 11.73 6.80
CA ALA A 45 12.00 12.42 6.97
C ALA A 45 12.03 13.93 6.70
N GLU A 46 13.19 14.56 6.84
CA GLU A 46 13.38 15.99 6.61
C GLU A 46 13.17 16.37 5.13
N THR A 47 13.68 15.58 4.19
CA THR A 47 13.59 15.89 2.76
C THR A 47 12.14 15.85 2.24
N PRO A 48 11.34 14.79 2.48
CA PRO A 48 9.91 14.78 2.14
C PRO A 48 9.13 15.88 2.85
N ALA A 49 9.47 16.21 4.10
CA ALA A 49 8.79 17.27 4.83
C ALA A 49 9.03 18.66 4.22
N GLN A 50 10.25 18.95 3.78
CA GLN A 50 10.59 20.18 3.05
C GLN A 50 9.82 20.26 1.72
N LEU A 51 9.74 19.16 0.98
CA LEU A 51 9.01 19.10 -0.29
C LEU A 51 7.50 19.27 -0.10
N GLU A 52 6.92 18.64 0.91
CA GLU A 52 5.50 18.78 1.26
C GLU A 52 5.18 20.22 1.71
N SER A 53 6.05 20.81 2.53
CA SER A 53 5.92 22.21 2.96
C SER A 53 5.99 23.17 1.77
N LEU A 54 6.93 22.95 0.83
CA LEU A 54 7.08 23.78 -0.36
C LEU A 54 5.89 23.65 -1.32
N ASN A 55 5.38 22.43 -1.54
CA ASN A 55 4.26 22.20 -2.46
C ASN A 55 2.91 22.64 -1.90
N CYS A 56 2.65 22.39 -0.61
CA CYS A 56 1.35 22.63 0.00
C CYS A 56 1.29 23.94 0.80
N GLY A 57 2.41 24.65 0.98
CA GLY A 57 2.48 25.89 1.75
C GLY A 57 2.29 25.71 3.27
N LYS A 58 2.44 24.48 3.78
CA LYS A 58 2.27 24.18 5.21
C LYS A 58 3.51 24.59 6.01
N PRO A 59 3.37 25.01 7.28
CA PRO A 59 4.52 25.26 8.13
C PRO A 59 5.37 23.99 8.30
N LEU A 60 6.67 24.08 8.01
CA LEU A 60 7.59 22.95 8.01
C LEU A 60 7.58 22.18 9.34
N HIS A 61 7.52 22.90 10.47
CA HIS A 61 7.50 22.28 11.79
C HIS A 61 6.25 21.41 12.03
N CYS A 62 5.09 21.78 11.49
CA CYS A 62 3.88 20.95 11.56
C CYS A 62 4.05 19.67 10.73
N VAL A 63 4.62 19.79 9.53
CA VAL A 63 4.84 18.62 8.66
C VAL A 63 5.81 17.63 9.31
N ILE A 64 6.92 18.12 9.87
CA ILE A 64 7.94 17.29 10.53
C ILE A 64 7.39 16.61 11.78
N ASN A 65 6.66 17.35 12.64
CA ASN A 65 6.26 16.85 13.95
C ASN A 65 4.92 16.08 13.93
N ASP A 66 4.01 16.40 13.01
CA ASP A 66 2.67 15.79 12.99
C ASP A 66 2.50 14.81 11.83
N GLU A 67 2.83 15.23 10.60
CA GLU A 67 2.53 14.44 9.41
C GLU A 67 3.51 13.29 9.20
N MET A 68 4.82 13.55 9.30
CA MET A 68 5.84 12.54 9.04
C MET A 68 5.76 11.34 10.00
N PRO A 69 5.58 11.50 11.32
CA PRO A 69 5.43 10.37 12.22
C PRO A 69 4.17 9.55 11.91
N ALA A 70 3.07 10.23 11.58
CA ALA A 70 1.82 9.57 11.20
C ALA A 70 1.93 8.80 9.87
N ILE A 71 2.69 9.31 8.89
CA ILE A 71 2.98 8.60 7.63
C ILE A 71 3.77 7.32 7.91
N VAL A 72 4.83 7.41 8.70
CA VAL A 72 5.66 6.26 9.07
C VAL A 72 4.83 5.22 9.82
N ASP A 73 3.96 5.66 10.74
CA ASP A 73 3.08 4.78 11.49
C ASP A 73 2.09 4.02 10.60
N VAL A 74 1.52 4.67 9.57
CA VAL A 74 0.65 3.98 8.59
C VAL A 74 1.36 2.80 7.92
N PHE A 75 2.64 2.96 7.55
CA PHE A 75 3.42 1.87 6.97
C PHE A 75 3.79 0.78 7.99
N ARG A 76 4.08 1.15 9.24
CA ARG A 76 4.31 0.19 10.33
C ARG A 76 3.07 -0.62 10.66
N PHE A 77 1.93 0.04 10.78
CA PHE A 77 0.63 -0.60 10.97
C PHE A 77 0.28 -1.52 9.79
N ALA A 78 0.59 -1.10 8.56
CA ALA A 78 0.44 -1.96 7.39
C ALA A 78 1.30 -3.22 7.43
N GLY A 79 2.44 -3.19 8.14
CA GLY A 79 3.25 -4.38 8.44
C GLY A 79 2.48 -5.47 9.20
N ALA A 80 1.40 -5.12 9.90
CA ALA A 80 0.45 -6.09 10.48
C ALA A 80 -0.42 -6.80 9.43
N ALA A 81 -0.10 -6.69 8.13
CA ALA A 81 -0.73 -7.44 7.03
C ALA A 81 -0.72 -8.98 7.22
N ARG A 82 0.06 -9.50 8.16
CA ARG A 82 0.05 -10.93 8.56
C ARG A 82 -1.21 -11.33 9.32
N CYS A 83 -1.89 -10.39 9.95
CA CYS A 83 -3.09 -10.62 10.75
C CYS A 83 -4.36 -10.44 9.89
N LEU A 84 -4.59 -11.38 8.97
CA LEU A 84 -5.83 -11.44 8.19
C LEU A 84 -6.79 -12.45 8.85
N PRO A 85 -7.88 -12.00 9.50
CA PRO A 85 -8.84 -12.90 10.15
C PRO A 85 -9.62 -13.71 9.10
N GLY A 86 -9.93 -14.97 9.34
CA GLY A 86 -10.78 -15.79 8.46
C GLY A 86 -11.87 -16.50 9.26
N MET A 87 -12.95 -16.91 8.60
CA MET A 87 -13.84 -17.90 9.21
C MET A 87 -13.10 -19.24 9.31
N ALA A 88 -13.41 -20.02 10.35
CA ALA A 88 -12.83 -21.34 10.50
C ALA A 88 -13.15 -22.19 9.26
N ALA A 89 -12.15 -22.92 8.76
CA ALA A 89 -12.41 -23.92 7.75
C ALA A 89 -13.14 -25.11 8.41
N GLY A 90 -14.16 -25.65 7.75
CA GLY A 90 -14.96 -26.73 8.33
C GLY A 90 -16.03 -27.27 7.41
N GLU A 91 -16.67 -28.33 7.88
CA GLU A 91 -17.80 -28.97 7.22
C GLU A 91 -19.10 -28.30 7.64
N TYR A 92 -19.45 -27.23 6.93
CA TYR A 92 -20.76 -26.58 7.07
C TYR A 92 -21.86 -27.33 6.30
N LEU A 93 -21.47 -28.25 5.42
CA LEU A 93 -22.31 -29.18 4.69
C LEU A 93 -21.61 -30.55 4.70
N GLU A 94 -22.36 -31.63 4.93
CA GLU A 94 -21.81 -32.99 4.99
C GLU A 94 -21.02 -33.32 3.71
N GLY A 95 -19.82 -33.86 3.89
CA GLY A 95 -18.92 -34.21 2.79
C GLY A 95 -18.25 -33.02 2.08
N HIS A 96 -18.45 -31.78 2.55
CA HIS A 96 -17.90 -30.57 1.91
C HIS A 96 -17.15 -29.67 2.90
N THR A 97 -15.84 -29.54 2.70
CA THR A 97 -15.02 -28.59 3.46
C THR A 97 -15.10 -27.19 2.84
N SER A 98 -15.56 -26.21 3.60
CA SER A 98 -15.53 -24.80 3.20
C SER A 98 -14.33 -24.10 3.82
N MET A 99 -13.66 -23.25 3.04
CA MET A 99 -12.56 -22.39 3.51
C MET A 99 -12.60 -21.04 2.81
N ILE A 100 -12.15 -19.99 3.51
CA ILE A 100 -12.07 -18.63 2.95
C ILE A 100 -10.61 -18.23 2.81
N ARG A 101 -10.23 -17.85 1.60
CA ARG A 101 -8.91 -17.27 1.29
C ARG A 101 -9.05 -15.79 0.95
N ARG A 102 -8.05 -15.00 1.33
CA ARG A 102 -7.95 -13.59 0.94
C ARG A 102 -6.76 -13.38 0.03
N ASP A 103 -7.04 -13.33 -1.26
CA ASP A 103 -6.06 -13.14 -2.30
C ASP A 103 -5.99 -11.67 -2.72
N PRO A 104 -4.81 -11.22 -3.21
CA PRO A 104 -4.66 -9.87 -3.72
C PRO A 104 -5.51 -9.67 -4.99
N VAL A 105 -6.04 -8.46 -5.17
CA VAL A 105 -7.02 -8.13 -6.22
C VAL A 105 -6.47 -7.98 -7.63
N GLY A 106 -5.18 -7.68 -7.77
CA GLY A 106 -4.58 -7.25 -9.04
C GLY A 106 -3.98 -5.86 -8.96
N VAL A 107 -3.90 -5.20 -10.12
CA VAL A 107 -3.43 -3.82 -10.26
C VAL A 107 -4.42 -2.85 -9.63
N VAL A 108 -3.91 -1.94 -8.79
CA VAL A 108 -4.71 -0.93 -8.09
C VAL A 108 -4.28 0.47 -8.53
N ALA A 109 -5.20 1.25 -9.09
CA ALA A 109 -5.00 2.68 -9.34
C ALA A 109 -5.31 3.49 -8.07
N SER A 110 -4.37 4.35 -7.66
CA SER A 110 -4.55 5.28 -6.54
C SER A 110 -4.40 6.71 -7.02
N ILE A 111 -5.41 7.53 -6.75
CA ILE A 111 -5.41 8.96 -7.05
C ILE A 111 -5.44 9.71 -5.71
N ALA A 112 -4.40 10.49 -5.43
CA ALA A 112 -4.26 11.26 -4.20
C ALA A 112 -4.71 12.72 -4.41
N PRO A 113 -5.40 13.34 -3.44
CA PRO A 113 -5.68 14.77 -3.46
C PRO A 113 -4.44 15.59 -3.06
N TRP A 114 -4.49 16.89 -3.33
CA TRP A 114 -3.36 17.83 -3.23
C TRP A 114 -3.12 18.41 -1.83
N ASN A 115 -4.03 18.20 -0.88
CA ASN A 115 -3.98 18.80 0.45
C ASN A 115 -3.04 18.06 1.42
N TYR A 116 -2.88 16.75 1.25
CA TYR A 116 -1.91 15.92 2.00
C TYR A 116 -1.34 14.81 1.10
N PRO A 117 -0.62 15.15 0.02
CA PRO A 117 -0.18 14.19 -0.99
C PRO A 117 0.56 12.99 -0.38
N LEU A 118 1.53 13.21 0.51
CA LEU A 118 2.32 12.12 1.08
C LEU A 118 1.49 11.23 2.02
N MET A 119 0.67 11.82 2.88
CA MET A 119 -0.25 11.09 3.78
C MET A 119 -1.28 10.28 3.00
N MET A 120 -1.83 10.84 1.92
CA MET A 120 -2.85 10.16 1.13
C MET A 120 -2.28 9.02 0.32
N ALA A 121 -1.07 9.20 -0.23
CA ALA A 121 -0.33 8.11 -0.86
C ALA A 121 -0.04 6.98 0.15
N ALA A 122 0.39 7.31 1.37
CA ALA A 122 0.65 6.34 2.42
C ALA A 122 -0.63 5.60 2.86
N ARG A 123 -1.79 6.25 2.90
CA ARG A 123 -3.06 5.62 3.32
C ARG A 123 -3.70 4.76 2.24
N SER A 124 -3.61 5.15 0.98
CA SER A 124 -4.23 4.42 -0.12
C SER A 124 -3.48 3.14 -0.45
N TRP A 125 -2.16 3.14 -0.26
CA TRP A 125 -1.28 2.04 -0.66
C TRP A 125 -1.58 0.71 0.07
N PRO A 126 -1.67 0.64 1.41
CA PRO A 126 -1.82 -0.64 2.12
C PRO A 126 -3.26 -1.13 2.22
N ARG A 127 -4.25 -0.22 2.20
CA ARG A 127 -5.66 -0.55 2.45
C ARG A 127 -6.31 -1.32 1.31
N ARG A 128 -5.82 -1.15 0.08
CA ARG A 128 -6.42 -1.74 -1.13
C ARG A 128 -5.90 -3.15 -1.47
N TRP A 129 -5.02 -3.72 -0.64
CA TRP A 129 -4.55 -5.11 -0.74
C TRP A 129 -5.58 -6.13 -0.23
N ARG A 130 -6.77 -5.70 0.21
CA ARG A 130 -7.80 -6.57 0.77
C ARG A 130 -9.07 -6.47 -0.09
N ARG A 131 -9.33 -7.47 -0.95
CA ARG A 131 -10.72 -7.92 -1.15
C ARG A 131 -10.90 -9.19 -0.33
N ALA A 132 -11.95 -9.23 0.45
CA ALA A 132 -12.67 -10.48 0.64
C ALA A 132 -13.51 -10.66 -0.63
N THR A 133 -13.09 -11.55 -1.51
CA THR A 133 -14.06 -12.21 -2.39
C THR A 133 -14.77 -13.24 -1.52
N ALA A 134 -16.06 -13.02 -1.33
CA ALA A 134 -16.98 -14.04 -0.82
C ALA A 134 -17.23 -15.09 -1.89
#